data_AF-A0AAV1I193-F1
#
_entry.id   AF-A0AAV1I193-F1
#
_cell.length_a   1.000
_cell.length_b   1.000
_cell.length_c   1.000
_cell.angle_alpha   90.00
_cell.angle_beta   90.00
_cell.angle_gamma   90.00
#
_symmetry.space_group_name_H-M   'P 1'
#
loop_
_entity.id
_entity.type
_entity.pdbx_description
1 polymer ?
#
loop_
_entity_poly.entity_id
_entity_poly.type
_entity_poly.pdbx_seq_one_letter_code
_entity_poly.pdbx_strand_id
1 'polypeptide(L)'
;MKDPTMQQQMAEMQSAMQNKGLQDRMAALKDDPELAPMFEDIQKNGMQAMMKYWNNPKVLAKIGERMGDIPTSAPAEGAAAAAAAPAAAAQAPAPEINDLRDAAKYGDLEAVEDFIAVGKDVNESDQDGRTALHYAVAYNHADIAAELISSGASLEAQDSKQNSVLHYACGYGRSNLVRLLLEKGAQSASENTSGQTPLELVT
;
A
#
# COMPACT_ATOMS: atom_id res chain seq x y z
N MET A 1 35.62 -18.91 4.79
CA MET A 1 34.22 -19.40 4.75
C MET A 1 33.55 -18.77 3.55
N LYS A 2 32.85 -19.54 2.71
CA LYS A 2 32.14 -19.06 1.52
C LYS A 2 30.69 -18.83 1.92
N ASP A 3 30.22 -17.58 1.89
CA ASP A 3 28.83 -17.26 2.19
C ASP A 3 27.89 -17.87 1.13
N PRO A 4 27.06 -18.86 1.50
CA PRO A 4 26.23 -19.60 0.55
C PRO A 4 25.09 -18.75 -0.06
N THR A 5 24.73 -17.64 0.59
CA THR A 5 23.64 -16.75 0.18
C THR A 5 23.98 -15.92 -1.06
N MET A 6 25.18 -15.35 -1.16
CA MET A 6 25.59 -14.60 -2.36
C MET A 6 25.75 -15.51 -3.58
N GLN A 7 26.27 -16.72 -3.36
CA GLN A 7 26.46 -17.68 -4.44
C GLN A 7 25.11 -18.18 -4.99
N GLN A 8 24.12 -18.33 -4.11
CA GLN A 8 22.75 -18.67 -4.49
C GLN A 8 22.07 -17.53 -5.27
N GLN A 9 22.19 -16.29 -4.81
CA GLN A 9 21.63 -15.13 -5.52
C GLN A 9 22.26 -14.92 -6.91
N MET A 10 23.58 -15.12 -7.05
CA MET A 10 24.23 -15.06 -8.37
C MET A 10 23.79 -16.21 -9.29
N ALA A 11 23.60 -17.41 -8.75
CA ALA A 11 23.12 -18.57 -9.52
C ALA A 11 21.66 -18.41 -9.97
N GLU A 12 20.81 -17.83 -9.13
CA GLU A 12 19.42 -17.50 -9.47
C GLU A 12 19.35 -16.39 -10.53
N MET A 13 20.17 -15.34 -10.40
CA MET A 13 20.26 -14.27 -11.41
C MET A 13 20.79 -14.78 -12.76
N GLN A 14 21.77 -15.70 -12.74
CA GLN A 14 22.31 -16.32 -13.95
C GLN A 14 21.32 -17.29 -14.59
N SER A 15 20.54 -18.02 -13.79
CA SER A 15 19.47 -18.92 -14.26
C SER A 15 18.28 -18.14 -14.83
N ALA A 16 17.95 -16.97 -14.26
CA ALA A 16 16.95 -16.07 -14.81
C ALA A 16 17.35 -15.51 -16.19
N MET A 17 18.64 -15.18 -16.38
CA MET A 17 19.17 -14.74 -17.68
C MET A 17 19.25 -15.87 -18.71
N GLN A 18 19.46 -17.11 -18.28
CA GLN A 18 19.51 -18.30 -19.15
C GLN A 18 18.13 -18.97 -19.34
N ASN A 19 17.07 -18.40 -18.78
CA ASN A 19 15.73 -18.94 -18.90
C ASN A 19 15.23 -18.75 -20.35
N LYS A 20 15.34 -19.82 -21.13
CA LYS A 20 14.89 -19.88 -22.52
C LYS A 20 13.43 -19.43 -22.66
N GLY A 21 12.58 -19.75 -21.69
CA GLY A 21 11.19 -19.27 -21.66
C GLY A 21 11.06 -17.76 -21.53
N LEU A 22 11.89 -17.11 -20.71
CA LEU A 22 11.91 -15.64 -20.60
C LEU A 22 12.43 -15.00 -21.90
N GLN A 23 13.42 -15.61 -22.54
CA GLN A 23 13.96 -15.16 -23.82
C GLN A 23 12.93 -15.29 -24.96
N ASP A 24 12.23 -16.44 -25.06
CA ASP A 24 11.16 -16.68 -26.03
C ASP A 24 9.99 -15.69 -25.82
N ARG A 25 9.68 -15.33 -24.57
CA ARG A 25 8.65 -14.33 -24.23
C ARG A 25 9.06 -12.91 -24.60
N MET A 26 10.32 -12.54 -24.35
CA MET A 26 10.88 -11.26 -24.81
C MET A 26 10.94 -11.17 -26.35
N ALA A 27 11.24 -12.27 -27.03
CA ALA A 27 11.18 -12.33 -28.49
C ALA A 27 9.74 -12.16 -28.97
N ALA A 28 8.79 -12.91 -28.39
CA ALA A 28 7.38 -12.83 -28.73
C ALA A 28 6.71 -11.47 -28.43
N LEU A 29 7.26 -10.68 -27.51
CA LEU A 29 6.87 -9.29 -27.26
C LEU A 29 7.35 -8.35 -28.38
N LYS A 30 8.57 -8.55 -28.88
CA LYS A 30 9.18 -7.71 -29.93
C LYS A 30 8.53 -7.96 -31.29
N ASP A 31 8.11 -9.20 -31.55
CA ASP A 31 7.39 -9.59 -32.76
C ASP A 31 5.88 -9.26 -32.72
N ASP A 32 5.37 -8.71 -31.62
CA ASP A 32 3.96 -8.31 -31.51
C ASP A 32 3.72 -6.96 -32.22
N PRO A 33 2.86 -6.90 -33.25
CA PRO A 33 2.63 -5.68 -34.03
C PRO A 33 1.98 -4.54 -33.21
N GLU A 34 1.35 -4.84 -32.07
CA GLU A 34 0.77 -3.83 -31.17
C GLU A 34 1.83 -3.24 -30.22
N LEU A 35 2.89 -3.98 -29.91
CA LEU A 35 4.00 -3.54 -29.04
C LEU A 35 5.24 -3.08 -29.82
N ALA A 36 5.36 -3.44 -31.09
CA ALA A 36 6.37 -2.93 -32.01
C ALA A 36 6.52 -1.40 -31.97
N PRO A 37 5.45 -0.57 -32.04
CA PRO A 37 5.59 0.88 -31.96
C PRO A 37 6.11 1.36 -30.59
N MET A 38 5.84 0.63 -29.50
CA MET A 38 6.39 0.95 -28.18
C MET A 38 7.90 0.76 -28.16
N PHE A 39 8.43 -0.37 -28.67
CA PHE A 39 9.87 -0.61 -28.66
C PHE A 39 10.63 0.38 -29.55
N GLU A 40 10.06 0.72 -30.70
CA GLU A 40 10.66 1.71 -31.61
C GLU A 40 10.64 3.13 -31.01
N ASP A 41 9.55 3.49 -30.33
CA ASP A 41 9.38 4.77 -29.63
C ASP A 41 10.30 4.86 -28.39
N ILE A 42 10.48 3.77 -27.64
CA ILE A 42 11.44 3.68 -26.54
C ILE A 42 12.89 3.77 -27.05
N GLN A 43 13.21 3.20 -28.22
CA GLN A 43 14.54 3.37 -28.82
C GLN A 43 14.80 4.80 -29.28
N LYS A 44 13.78 5.51 -29.78
CA LYS A 44 13.90 6.90 -30.26
C LYS A 44 13.86 7.94 -29.14
N ASN A 45 12.95 7.77 -28.17
CA ASN A 45 12.62 8.75 -27.13
C ASN A 45 13.01 8.31 -25.71
N GLY A 46 13.59 7.11 -25.57
CA GLY A 46 14.18 6.61 -24.34
C GLY A 46 13.18 6.51 -23.20
N MET A 47 13.62 6.96 -22.03
CA MET A 47 12.91 6.83 -20.75
C MET A 47 11.53 7.52 -20.74
N GLN A 48 11.33 8.57 -21.53
CA GLN A 48 10.04 9.27 -21.60
C GLN A 48 8.97 8.43 -22.30
N ALA A 49 9.33 7.78 -23.41
CA ALA A 49 8.43 6.83 -24.06
C ALA A 49 8.17 5.63 -23.14
N MET A 50 9.19 5.14 -22.44
CA MET A 50 9.01 4.06 -21.46
C MET A 50 7.96 4.44 -20.41
N MET A 51 8.04 5.63 -19.79
CA MET A 51 7.06 6.07 -18.80
C MET A 51 5.65 6.22 -19.38
N LYS A 52 5.52 6.70 -20.62
CA LYS A 52 4.25 6.81 -21.33
C LYS A 52 3.55 5.45 -21.52
N TYR A 53 4.30 4.42 -21.89
CA TYR A 53 3.74 3.07 -22.07
C TYR A 53 3.60 2.31 -20.75
N TRP A 54 4.47 2.60 -19.78
CA TRP A 54 4.40 2.06 -18.43
C TRP A 54 3.16 2.57 -17.67
N ASN A 55 2.68 3.78 -17.98
CA ASN A 55 1.44 4.30 -17.42
C ASN A 55 0.19 3.97 -18.27
N ASN A 56 0.33 3.09 -19.27
CA ASN A 56 -0.78 2.68 -20.13
C ASN A 56 -1.25 1.26 -19.74
N PRO A 57 -2.42 1.12 -19.11
CA PRO A 57 -2.89 -0.17 -18.59
C PRO A 57 -3.11 -1.21 -19.68
N LYS A 58 -3.42 -0.79 -20.93
CA LYS A 58 -3.56 -1.72 -22.06
C LYS A 58 -2.23 -2.35 -22.44
N VAL A 59 -1.15 -1.57 -22.38
CA VAL A 59 0.20 -2.03 -22.72
C VAL A 59 0.75 -2.91 -21.62
N LEU A 60 0.54 -2.53 -20.36
CA LEU A 60 0.89 -3.38 -19.20
C LEU A 60 0.15 -4.72 -19.23
N ALA A 61 -1.15 -4.72 -19.52
CA ALA A 61 -1.93 -5.95 -19.63
C ALA A 61 -1.40 -6.86 -20.74
N LYS A 62 -1.15 -6.32 -21.94
CA LYS A 62 -0.63 -7.10 -23.08
C LYS A 62 0.78 -7.65 -22.80
N ILE A 63 1.65 -6.85 -22.19
CA ILE A 63 2.99 -7.29 -21.76
C ILE A 63 2.85 -8.39 -20.71
N GLY A 64 1.93 -8.24 -19.76
CA GLY A 64 1.61 -9.24 -18.73
C GLY A 64 1.07 -10.55 -19.31
N GLU A 65 0.17 -10.51 -20.28
CA GLU A 65 -0.35 -11.69 -20.97
C GLU A 65 0.75 -12.47 -21.72
N ARG A 66 1.76 -11.76 -22.24
CA ARG A 66 2.85 -12.37 -23.02
C ARG A 66 4.05 -12.79 -22.16
N MET A 67 4.40 -11.98 -21.16
CA MET A 67 5.52 -12.22 -20.24
C MET A 67 5.15 -13.03 -19.01
N GLY A 68 3.84 -13.18 -18.72
CA GLY A 68 3.20 -13.84 -17.57
C GLY A 68 4.06 -14.14 -16.36
N ASP A 69 3.65 -13.55 -15.24
CA ASP A 69 4.23 -13.68 -13.90
C ASP A 69 5.77 -13.62 -13.87
N ILE A 70 6.28 -12.39 -13.99
CA ILE A 70 7.60 -12.05 -13.51
C ILE A 70 7.40 -11.21 -12.24
N PRO A 71 7.98 -11.59 -11.09
CA PRO A 71 7.92 -10.77 -9.89
C PRO A 71 8.87 -9.59 -10.08
N THR A 72 8.34 -8.44 -10.49
CA THR A 72 9.12 -7.20 -10.59
C THR A 72 9.12 -6.49 -9.23
N SER A 73 10.11 -6.82 -8.39
CA SER A 73 10.50 -5.94 -7.29
C SER A 73 11.52 -4.91 -7.79
N ALA A 74 11.15 -3.63 -7.83
CA ALA A 74 12.09 -2.52 -7.84
C ALA A 74 11.53 -1.35 -7.01
N PRO A 75 12.40 -0.56 -6.34
CA PRO A 75 12.05 0.17 -5.12
C PRO A 75 11.83 1.68 -5.32
N ALA A 76 11.35 2.33 -4.25
CA ALA A 76 11.50 3.74 -3.85
C ALA A 76 10.21 4.60 -3.79
N GLU A 77 9.89 4.98 -2.55
CA GLU A 77 9.57 6.32 -2.02
C GLU A 77 8.84 7.37 -2.89
N GLY A 78 7.76 7.91 -2.30
CA GLY A 78 7.56 9.36 -2.15
C GLY A 78 6.64 10.07 -3.15
N ALA A 79 5.51 10.62 -2.65
CA ALA A 79 5.05 12.01 -2.85
C ALA A 79 3.58 12.21 -2.41
N ALA A 80 3.35 13.26 -1.63
CA ALA A 80 2.08 13.72 -1.09
C ALA A 80 1.10 14.29 -2.13
N ALA A 81 -0.21 14.13 -1.91
CA ALA A 81 -1.25 15.12 -2.23
C ALA A 81 -2.56 14.78 -1.51
N ALA A 82 -3.17 15.79 -0.89
CA ALA A 82 -4.45 15.71 -0.19
C ALA A 82 -5.66 15.76 -1.15
N ALA A 83 -6.82 15.38 -0.59
CA ALA A 83 -8.19 15.67 -1.02
C ALA A 83 -8.83 14.76 -2.09
N ALA A 84 -9.63 13.81 -1.62
CA ALA A 84 -11.08 13.75 -1.83
C ALA A 84 -11.57 12.41 -1.27
N ALA A 85 -12.43 12.44 -0.24
CA ALA A 85 -13.24 11.27 0.08
C ALA A 85 -14.36 11.19 -0.97
N PRO A 86 -14.49 10.12 -1.77
CA PRO A 86 -15.72 9.88 -2.49
C PRO A 86 -16.69 9.16 -1.55
N ALA A 87 -17.88 9.75 -1.44
CA ALA A 87 -19.08 9.04 -1.04
C ALA A 87 -19.28 7.80 -1.93
N ALA A 88 -19.85 6.76 -1.33
CA ALA A 88 -20.17 5.46 -1.91
C ALA A 88 -20.51 5.49 -3.42
N ALA A 89 -19.73 4.75 -4.23
CA ALA A 89 -20.12 4.37 -5.58
C ALA A 89 -19.37 3.12 -6.06
N ALA A 90 -20.17 2.12 -6.46
CA ALA A 90 -19.88 1.03 -7.41
C ALA A 90 -18.79 0.00 -7.04
N GLN A 91 -19.21 -1.27 -7.04
CA GLN A 91 -18.38 -2.46 -6.83
C GLN A 91 -17.27 -2.54 -7.90
N ALA A 92 -16.08 -2.06 -7.54
CA ALA A 92 -14.81 -2.42 -8.16
C ALA A 92 -14.48 -3.89 -7.83
N PRO A 93 -13.65 -4.59 -8.63
CA PRO A 93 -13.15 -5.91 -8.25
C PRO A 93 -12.55 -5.84 -6.84
N ALA A 94 -12.82 -6.86 -6.03
CA ALA A 94 -12.40 -6.90 -4.63
C ALA A 94 -10.89 -6.57 -4.55
N PRO A 95 -10.50 -5.54 -3.80
CA PRO A 95 -9.10 -5.17 -3.67
C PRO A 95 -8.34 -6.32 -3.03
N GLU A 96 -7.17 -6.67 -3.57
CA GLU A 96 -6.33 -7.71 -2.98
C GLU A 96 -5.81 -7.23 -1.62
N ILE A 97 -6.18 -7.95 -0.57
CA ILE A 97 -5.74 -7.69 0.80
C ILE A 97 -4.34 -8.28 0.97
N ASN A 98 -3.32 -7.43 0.88
CA ASN A 98 -1.93 -7.87 0.93
C ASN A 98 -1.27 -7.66 2.30
N ASP A 99 -1.79 -6.72 3.09
CA ASP A 99 -1.29 -6.43 4.43
C ASP A 99 -2.40 -6.03 5.41
N LEU A 100 -2.00 -5.88 6.69
CA LEU A 100 -2.90 -5.55 7.80
C LEU A 100 -3.59 -4.18 7.62
N ARG A 101 -2.92 -3.22 6.96
CA ARG A 101 -3.48 -1.88 6.71
C ARG A 101 -4.54 -1.94 5.62
N ASP A 102 -4.32 -2.71 4.56
CA ASP A 102 -5.32 -2.96 3.52
C ASP A 102 -6.56 -3.62 4.12
N ALA A 103 -6.38 -4.66 4.94
CA ALA A 103 -7.49 -5.32 5.65
C ALA A 103 -8.28 -4.31 6.49
N ALA A 104 -7.57 -3.49 7.27
CA ALA A 104 -8.18 -2.46 8.10
C ALA A 104 -8.86 -1.33 7.31
N LYS A 105 -8.35 -0.99 6.13
CA LYS A 105 -8.92 0.02 5.23
C LYS A 105 -10.22 -0.48 4.59
N TYR A 106 -10.24 -1.73 4.13
CA TYR A 106 -11.37 -2.30 3.42
C TYR A 106 -12.44 -2.91 4.32
N GLY A 107 -12.18 -3.02 5.62
CA GLY A 107 -13.17 -3.53 6.58
C GLY A 107 -13.17 -5.06 6.67
N ASP A 108 -12.07 -5.71 6.33
CA ASP A 108 -11.94 -7.17 6.39
C ASP A 108 -11.43 -7.59 7.77
N LEU A 109 -12.35 -7.85 8.69
CA LEU A 109 -12.04 -8.27 10.06
C LEU A 109 -11.35 -9.64 10.09
N GLU A 110 -11.76 -10.58 9.24
CA GLU A 110 -11.19 -11.93 9.20
C GLU A 110 -9.71 -11.87 8.79
N ALA A 111 -9.40 -11.09 7.75
CA ALA A 111 -8.00 -10.88 7.35
C ALA A 111 -7.19 -10.16 8.44
N VAL A 112 -7.78 -9.22 9.18
CA VAL A 112 -7.12 -8.57 10.33
C VAL A 112 -6.75 -9.59 11.40
N GLU A 113 -7.70 -10.43 11.80
CA GLU A 113 -7.49 -11.49 12.79
C GLU A 113 -6.41 -12.48 12.33
N ASP A 114 -6.45 -12.91 11.07
CA ASP A 114 -5.46 -13.81 10.47
C ASP A 114 -4.05 -13.19 10.48
N PHE A 115 -3.92 -11.91 10.09
CA PHE A 115 -2.64 -11.22 10.10
C PHE A 115 -2.06 -11.07 11.51
N ILE A 116 -2.90 -10.79 12.50
CA ILE A 116 -2.49 -10.74 13.91
C ILE A 116 -2.07 -12.15 14.37
N ALA A 117 -2.81 -13.19 14.00
CA ALA A 117 -2.52 -14.57 14.38
C ALA A 117 -1.19 -15.08 13.81
N VAL A 118 -0.80 -14.66 12.60
CA VAL A 118 0.54 -14.97 12.03
C VAL A 118 1.66 -14.08 12.59
N GLY A 119 1.34 -13.18 13.53
CA GLY A 119 2.31 -12.36 14.25
C GLY A 119 2.79 -11.13 13.48
N LYS A 120 1.98 -10.58 12.57
CA LYS A 120 2.28 -9.26 11.99
C LYS A 120 2.27 -8.18 13.08
N ASP A 121 3.16 -7.21 12.94
CA ASP A 121 3.22 -6.07 13.85
C ASP A 121 2.02 -5.13 13.61
N VAL A 122 1.13 -5.04 14.61
CA VAL A 122 -0.04 -4.16 14.59
C VAL A 122 0.29 -2.68 14.51
N ASN A 123 1.53 -2.31 14.85
CA ASN A 123 2.04 -0.94 14.84
C ASN A 123 2.88 -0.63 13.59
N GLU A 124 2.99 -1.57 12.64
CA GLU A 124 3.67 -1.30 11.38
C GLU A 124 2.99 -0.13 10.65
N SER A 125 3.79 0.89 10.30
CA SER A 125 3.34 2.09 9.62
C SER A 125 3.74 2.10 8.15
N ASP A 126 2.96 2.76 7.31
CA ASP A 126 3.36 3.05 5.92
C ASP A 126 4.37 4.22 5.82
N GLN A 127 4.69 4.62 4.59
CA GLN A 127 5.61 5.73 4.31
C GLN A 127 5.09 7.08 4.83
N ASP A 128 3.77 7.20 5.05
CA ASP A 128 3.15 8.37 5.64
C ASP A 128 3.06 8.26 7.17
N GLY A 129 3.60 7.21 7.79
CA GLY A 129 3.51 6.97 9.24
C GLY A 129 2.14 6.44 9.70
N ARG A 130 1.27 6.02 8.77
CA ARG A 130 -0.07 5.51 9.12
C ARG A 130 -0.04 4.03 9.42
N THR A 131 -0.60 3.67 10.56
CA THR A 131 -0.81 2.29 11.00
C THR A 131 -2.17 1.76 10.56
N ALA A 132 -2.40 0.44 10.71
CA ALA A 132 -3.71 -0.15 10.44
C ALA A 132 -4.85 0.53 11.23
N LEU A 133 -4.57 0.96 12.46
CA LEU A 133 -5.55 1.66 13.29
C LEU A 133 -5.95 3.03 12.72
N HIS A 134 -5.03 3.76 12.07
CA HIS A 134 -5.38 4.99 11.35
C HIS A 134 -6.39 4.73 10.23
N TYR A 135 -6.18 3.65 9.46
CA TYR A 135 -7.06 3.27 8.36
C TYR A 135 -8.43 2.81 8.86
N ALA A 136 -8.48 1.93 9.86
CA ALA A 136 -9.74 1.51 10.48
C ALA A 136 -10.57 2.72 10.95
N VAL A 137 -9.91 3.70 11.58
CA VAL A 137 -10.57 4.91 12.06
C VAL A 137 -11.03 5.82 10.93
N ALA A 138 -10.18 6.08 9.93
CA ALA A 138 -10.54 6.93 8.79
C ALA A 138 -11.79 6.42 8.05
N TYR A 139 -11.86 5.10 7.87
CA TYR A 139 -12.92 4.41 7.14
C TYR A 139 -14.11 3.96 8.03
N ASN A 140 -14.06 4.25 9.33
CA ASN A 140 -15.13 4.00 10.30
C ASN A 140 -15.43 2.51 10.57
N HIS A 141 -14.40 1.66 10.57
CA HIS A 141 -14.49 0.24 10.92
C HIS A 141 -14.22 0.06 12.41
N ALA A 142 -15.27 0.23 13.23
CA ALA A 142 -15.16 0.29 14.69
C ALA A 142 -14.83 -1.06 15.35
N ASP A 143 -15.31 -2.15 14.77
CA ASP A 143 -14.98 -3.53 15.10
C ASP A 143 -13.48 -3.80 14.91
N ILE A 144 -12.94 -3.47 13.74
CA ILE A 144 -11.52 -3.62 13.45
C ILE A 144 -10.67 -2.73 14.36
N ALA A 145 -11.09 -1.49 14.59
CA ALA A 145 -10.37 -0.60 15.50
C ALA A 145 -10.32 -1.19 16.92
N ALA A 146 -11.42 -1.77 17.40
CA ALA A 146 -11.46 -2.42 18.72
C ALA A 146 -10.53 -3.64 18.79
N GLU A 147 -10.47 -4.44 17.73
CA GLU A 147 -9.60 -5.62 17.65
C GLU A 147 -8.12 -5.22 17.63
N LEU A 148 -7.75 -4.26 16.77
CA LEU A 148 -6.39 -3.72 16.71
C LEU A 148 -5.94 -3.16 18.07
N ILE A 149 -6.80 -2.40 18.76
CA ILE A 149 -6.49 -1.85 20.09
C ILE A 149 -6.32 -2.98 21.11
N SER A 150 -7.17 -4.00 21.07
CA SER A 150 -7.08 -5.16 21.97
C SER A 150 -5.81 -5.97 21.73
N SER A 151 -5.33 -5.98 20.49
CA SER A 151 -4.08 -6.59 20.05
C SER A 151 -2.84 -5.70 20.26
N GLY A 152 -2.97 -4.55 20.94
CA GLY A 152 -1.83 -3.72 21.34
C GLY A 152 -1.44 -2.63 20.34
N ALA A 153 -2.34 -2.22 19.45
CA ALA A 153 -2.12 -1.06 18.59
C ALA A 153 -1.97 0.22 19.43
N SER A 154 -0.97 1.03 19.08
CA SER A 154 -0.67 2.30 19.73
C SER A 154 -1.71 3.36 19.36
N LEU A 155 -2.36 3.91 20.39
CA LEU A 155 -3.30 5.03 20.26
C LEU A 155 -2.58 6.34 19.91
N GLU A 156 -1.31 6.43 20.29
CA GLU A 156 -0.43 7.59 20.12
C GLU A 156 0.44 7.48 18.86
N ALA A 157 0.19 6.48 18.01
CA ALA A 157 0.82 6.43 16.70
C ALA A 157 0.50 7.72 15.92
N GLN A 158 1.51 8.30 15.30
CA GLN A 158 1.43 9.57 14.60
C GLN A 158 1.83 9.41 13.13
N ASP A 159 1.05 10.01 12.23
CA ASP A 159 1.42 10.14 10.82
C ASP A 159 2.54 11.18 10.61
N SER A 160 2.98 11.35 9.36
CA SER A 160 4.01 12.31 8.95
C SER A 160 3.68 13.77 9.27
N LYS A 161 2.42 14.08 9.57
CA LYS A 161 1.92 15.39 10.00
C LYS A 161 1.68 15.46 11.50
N GLN A 162 2.14 14.47 12.27
CA GLN A 162 1.89 14.32 13.70
C GLN A 162 0.41 14.20 14.06
N ASN A 163 -0.45 13.83 13.11
CA ASN A 163 -1.83 13.49 13.44
C ASN A 163 -1.82 12.12 14.11
N SER A 164 -2.30 12.08 15.35
CA SER A 164 -2.60 10.82 16.03
C SER A 164 -3.87 10.18 15.49
N VAL A 165 -4.12 8.93 15.89
CA VAL A 165 -5.38 8.22 15.61
C VAL A 165 -6.60 9.04 16.06
N LEU A 166 -6.50 9.75 17.18
CA LEU A 166 -7.59 10.60 17.68
C LEU A 166 -7.83 11.83 16.80
N HIS A 167 -6.78 12.43 16.21
CA HIS A 167 -6.93 13.50 15.22
C HIS A 167 -7.76 13.03 14.03
N TYR A 168 -7.50 11.81 13.54
CA TYR A 168 -8.29 11.20 12.48
C TYR A 168 -9.75 11.04 12.87
N ALA A 169 -10.01 10.48 14.06
CA ALA A 169 -11.38 10.26 14.52
C ALA A 169 -12.17 11.59 14.60
N CYS A 170 -11.56 12.66 15.12
CA CYS A 170 -12.19 13.97 15.19
C CYS A 170 -12.34 14.64 13.82
N GLY A 171 -11.28 14.68 13.01
CA GLY A 171 -11.29 15.31 11.69
C GLY A 171 -12.25 14.68 10.69
N TYR A 172 -12.53 13.38 10.84
CA TYR A 172 -13.53 12.67 10.04
C TYR A 172 -14.91 12.55 10.72
N GLY A 173 -15.10 13.16 11.90
CA GLY A 173 -16.39 13.15 12.62
C GLY A 173 -16.82 11.79 13.14
N ARG A 174 -15.88 10.87 13.40
CA ARG A 174 -16.14 9.48 13.83
C ARG A 174 -16.44 9.40 15.32
N SER A 175 -17.59 9.95 15.72
CA SER A 175 -17.98 10.11 17.13
C SER A 175 -17.89 8.81 17.97
N ASN A 176 -18.25 7.66 17.39
CA ASN A 176 -18.16 6.36 18.07
C ASN A 176 -16.70 5.97 18.35
N LEU A 177 -15.82 6.20 17.37
CA LEU A 177 -14.39 5.92 17.49
C LEU A 177 -13.67 6.93 18.39
N VAL A 178 -14.08 8.20 18.39
CA VAL A 178 -13.60 9.19 19.35
C VAL A 178 -13.86 8.71 20.78
N ARG A 179 -15.08 8.25 21.07
CA ARG A 179 -15.43 7.68 22.39
C ARG A 179 -14.57 6.47 22.72
N LEU A 180 -14.48 5.51 21.80
CA LEU A 180 -13.67 4.29 22.00
C LEU A 180 -12.20 4.63 22.31
N LEU A 181 -11.57 5.51 21.54
CA LEU A 181 -10.17 5.88 21.71
C LEU A 181 -9.93 6.59 23.05
N LEU A 182 -10.82 7.52 23.44
CA LEU A 182 -10.74 8.20 24.73
C LEU A 182 -10.96 7.25 25.91
N GLU A 183 -11.91 6.31 25.80
CA GLU A 183 -12.13 5.26 26.81
C GLU A 183 -10.90 4.35 26.97
N LYS A 184 -10.14 4.15 25.89
CA LYS A 184 -8.89 3.38 25.89
C LYS A 184 -7.67 4.21 26.31
N GLY A 185 -7.84 5.50 26.60
CA GLY A 185 -6.81 6.37 27.16
C GLY A 185 -5.98 7.15 26.13
N ALA A 186 -6.49 7.35 24.91
CA ALA A 186 -5.82 8.18 23.91
C ALA A 186 -5.63 9.63 24.40
N GLN A 187 -4.48 10.24 24.12
CA GLN A 187 -4.19 11.62 24.52
C GLN A 187 -4.96 12.61 23.65
N SER A 188 -5.75 13.46 24.28
CA SER A 188 -6.56 14.49 23.61
C SER A 188 -5.88 15.85 23.47
N ALA A 189 -4.68 16.02 24.03
CA ALA A 189 -3.96 17.28 24.08
C ALA A 189 -2.73 17.32 23.15
N SER A 190 -2.44 16.23 22.44
CA SER A 190 -1.32 16.17 21.50
C SER A 190 -1.60 17.08 20.31
N GLU A 191 -0.67 17.93 19.93
CA GLU A 191 -0.79 18.82 18.78
C GLU A 191 -0.18 18.16 17.54
N ASN A 192 -0.81 18.36 16.39
CA ASN A 192 -0.23 18.01 15.11
C ASN A 192 0.77 19.08 14.61
N THR A 193 1.33 18.89 13.42
CA THR A 193 2.28 19.86 12.82
C THR A 193 1.71 21.25 12.54
N SER A 194 0.38 21.40 12.52
CA SER A 194 -0.30 22.70 12.40
C SER A 194 -0.62 23.32 13.77
N GLY A 195 -0.16 22.71 14.88
CA GLY A 195 -0.46 23.17 16.24
C GLY A 195 -1.91 22.94 16.65
N GLN A 196 -2.62 22.05 15.96
CA GLN A 196 -4.02 21.75 16.25
C GLN A 196 -4.11 20.48 17.09
N THR A 197 -4.92 20.52 18.15
CA THR A 197 -5.33 19.34 18.91
C THR A 197 -6.43 18.57 18.16
N PRO A 198 -6.69 17.29 18.51
CA PRO A 198 -7.78 16.54 17.90
C PRO A 198 -9.13 17.24 18.00
N LEU A 199 -9.41 17.89 19.14
CA LEU A 199 -10.69 18.54 19.39
C LEU A 199 -10.92 19.74 18.45
N GLU A 200 -9.86 20.44 18.07
CA GLU A 200 -9.93 21.59 17.16
C GLU A 200 -10.17 21.19 15.70
N LEU A 201 -10.04 19.91 15.36
CA LEU A 201 -10.39 19.35 14.06
C LEU A 201 -11.86 18.91 13.96
N VAL A 202 -12.62 18.97 15.06
CA VAL A 202 -14.05 18.64 15.03
C VAL A 202 -14.78 19.72 14.23
N THR A 203 -15.43 19.31 13.14
CA THR A 203 -16.21 20.19 12.25
C THR A 203 -17.70 20.03 12.46
#